data_AF-A0A7J9PVZ2-F1
#
_entry.id   AF-A0A7J9PVZ2-F1
#
_cell.length_a   1.000
_cell.length_b   1.000
_cell.length_c   1.000
_cell.angle_alpha   90.00
_cell.angle_beta   90.00
_cell.angle_gamma   90.00
#
_symmetry.space_group_name_H-M   'P 1'
#
loop_
_entity.id
_entity.type
_entity.pdbx_description
1 polymer ?
#
loop_
_entity_poly.entity_id
_entity_poly.type
_entity_poly.pdbx_seq_one_letter_code
_entity_poly.pdbx_strand_id
1 'polypeptide(L)' 'MKISTCGVVCSFCPRFKINKCSGCNPNPYCGMPDCAEKKGIKYCFECKEFPCLRHYGEENNLTIFDKKWLDFIKKEVKG' A
#
# COMPACT_ATOMS: atom_id res chain seq x y z
N MET A 1 6.71 -5.68 -16.00
CA MET A 1 5.83 -5.95 -14.83
C MET A 1 5.76 -4.68 -13.98
N LYS A 2 4.57 -4.22 -13.58
CA LYS A 2 4.42 -3.05 -12.68
C LYS A 2 4.25 -3.55 -11.25
N ILE A 3 5.06 -3.04 -10.32
CA ILE A 3 5.12 -3.46 -8.92
C ILE A 3 4.71 -2.26 -8.06
N SER A 4 3.85 -2.47 -7.07
CA SER A 4 3.47 -1.44 -6.10
C SER A 4 4.61 -1.14 -5.12
N THR A 5 4.55 -0.01 -4.41
CA THR A 5 5.52 0.34 -3.36
C THR A 5 5.68 -0.78 -2.32
N CYS A 6 4.58 -1.46 -1.95
CA CYS A 6 4.61 -2.56 -0.98
C CYS A 6 5.02 -3.93 -1.56
N GLY A 7 5.37 -4.02 -2.84
CA GLY A 7 5.82 -5.26 -3.47
C GLY A 7 4.72 -6.13 -4.09
N VAL A 8 3.44 -5.75 -3.95
CA VAL A 8 2.34 -6.43 -4.65
C VAL A 8 2.41 -6.12 -6.15
N VAL A 9 2.31 -7.15 -6.98
CA VAL A 9 2.22 -6.97 -8.43
C VAL A 9 0.93 -6.23 -8.76
N CYS A 10 1.03 -5.11 -9.48
CA CYS A 10 -0.11 -4.22 -9.69
C CYS A 10 -1.32 -4.91 -10.32
N SER A 11 -1.13 -5.89 -11.21
CA SER A 11 -2.23 -6.65 -11.83
C SER A 11 -3.09 -7.45 -10.85
N PHE A 12 -2.59 -7.72 -9.64
CA PHE A 12 -3.36 -8.36 -8.57
C PHE A 12 -4.01 -7.36 -7.61
N CYS A 13 -3.64 -6.07 -7.66
CA CYS A 13 -4.24 -5.04 -6.80
C CYS A 13 -5.73 -4.82 -7.13
N PRO A 14 -6.65 -4.84 -6.14
CA PRO A 14 -8.08 -4.66 -6.39
C PRO A 14 -8.43 -3.36 -7.12
N ARG A 15 -7.82 -2.23 -6.76
CA ARG A 15 -8.05 -0.94 -7.44
C ARG A 15 -7.54 -0.92 -8.87
N PHE A 16 -6.47 -1.68 -9.17
CA PHE A 16 -5.97 -1.82 -10.53
C PHE A 16 -6.96 -2.60 -11.39
N LYS A 17 -7.52 -3.69 -10.86
CA LYS A 17 -8.50 -4.53 -11.58
C LYS A 17 -9.79 -3.80 -11.95
N ILE A 18 -10.19 -2.80 -11.17
CA ILE A 18 -11.39 -1.98 -11.42
C ILE A 18 -11.08 -0.64 -12.12
N ASN A 19 -9.88 -0.47 -12.69
CA ASN A 19 -9.45 0.75 -13.38
C ASN A 19 -9.51 2.05 -12.55
N LYS A 20 -9.55 1.97 -11.20
CA LYS A 20 -9.52 3.13 -10.29
C LYS A 20 -8.11 3.47 -9.80
N CYS A 21 -7.06 2.84 -10.33
CA CYS A 21 -5.69 3.00 -9.85
C CYS A 21 -4.88 4.03 -10.68
N SER A 22 -4.47 5.13 -10.05
CA SER A 22 -3.55 6.13 -10.63
C SER A 22 -2.06 5.89 -10.26
N GLY A 23 -1.76 4.79 -9.56
CA GLY A 23 -0.45 4.52 -8.98
C GLY A 23 -0.47 4.52 -7.45
N CYS A 24 0.65 4.10 -6.85
CA CYS A 24 0.84 4.14 -5.41
C CYS A 24 1.13 5.59 -5.00
N ASN A 25 0.17 6.23 -4.34
CA ASN A 25 0.25 7.61 -3.88
C ASN A 25 -0.17 7.70 -2.40
N PRO A 26 0.35 8.69 -1.64
CA PRO A 26 -0.08 8.95 -0.27
C PRO A 26 -1.61 9.03 -0.15
N ASN A 27 -2.19 8.33 0.83
CA ASN A 27 -3.63 8.35 1.07
C ASN A 27 -3.95 7.96 2.53
N PRO A 28 -5.17 8.26 3.03
CA PRO A 28 -5.53 7.98 4.42
C PRO A 28 -5.68 6.50 4.79
N TYR A 29 -5.63 5.57 3.83
CA TYR A 29 -5.88 4.13 4.04
C TYR A 29 -4.60 3.28 3.91
N CYS A 30 -3.57 3.78 3.23
CA CYS A 30 -2.28 3.12 3.06
C CYS A 30 -1.16 4.16 3.02
N GLY A 31 -0.30 4.10 4.02
CA GLY A 31 0.87 4.95 4.18
C GLY A 31 2.18 4.30 3.73
N MET A 32 2.14 3.25 2.91
CA MET A 32 3.37 2.73 2.33
C MET A 32 4.04 3.73 1.36
N PRO A 33 3.29 4.44 0.49
CA PRO A 33 3.88 5.38 -0.44
C PRO A 33 4.59 6.58 0.23
N ASP A 34 3.98 7.20 1.25
CA ASP A 34 4.60 8.34 1.94
C ASP A 34 5.80 7.92 2.80
N CYS A 35 5.76 6.72 3.39
CA CYS A 35 6.89 6.18 4.13
C CYS A 35 8.09 5.91 3.20
N ALA A 36 7.85 5.33 2.03
CA ALA A 36 8.89 5.08 1.04
C ALA A 36 9.51 6.39 0.50
N GLU A 37 8.65 7.38 0.19
CA GLU A 37 9.08 8.71 -0.23
C GLU A 37 9.97 9.39 0.81
N LYS A 38 9.56 9.40 2.09
CA LYS A 38 10.35 9.97 3.20
C LYS A 38 11.70 9.26 3.39
N LYS A 39 11.78 7.96 3.11
CA LYS A 39 13.01 7.17 3.22
C LYS A 39 13.85 7.21 1.94
N GLY A 40 13.40 7.88 0.88
CA GLY A 40 14.12 7.96 -0.40
C GLY A 40 14.25 6.61 -1.11
N ILE A 41 13.30 5.69 -0.89
CA ILE A 41 13.29 4.34 -1.48
C ILE A 41 12.05 4.16 -2.36
N LYS A 42 12.15 3.27 -3.34
CA LYS A 42 11.07 3.00 -4.29
C LYS A 42 10.14 1.90 -3.80
N TYR A 43 10.69 0.90 -3.12
CA TYR A 43 9.96 -0.26 -2.64
C TYR A 43 10.21 -0.50 -1.15
N CYS A 44 9.21 -1.01 -0.43
CA CYS A 44 9.36 -1.36 0.98
C CYS A 44 10.50 -2.38 1.20
N PHE A 45 10.73 -3.28 0.24
CA PHE A 45 11.84 -4.25 0.29
C PHE A 45 13.25 -3.64 0.14
N GLU A 46 13.37 -2.36 -0.26
CA GLU A 46 14.65 -1.64 -0.24
C GLU A 46 14.93 -1.01 1.13
N CYS A 47 13.96 -1.02 2.05
CA CYS A 47 14.14 -0.51 3.40
C CYS A 47 14.99 -1.49 4.23
N LYS A 48 16.06 -0.99 4.86
CA LYS A 48 16.93 -1.79 5.75
C LYS A 48 16.22 -2.33 6.99
N GLU A 49 15.12 -1.68 7.37
CA GLU A 49 14.29 -2.07 8.53
C GLU A 49 13.11 -2.94 8.11
N PHE A 50 13.02 -3.37 6.85
CA PHE A 50 11.90 -4.19 6.39
C PHE A 50 11.97 -5.60 7.00
N PRO A 51 10.83 -6.17 7.45
CA PRO A 51 9.56 -5.50 7.72
C PRO A 51 9.65 -4.64 8.99
N CYS A 52 9.25 -3.36 8.91
CA CYS A 52 9.29 -2.44 10.06
C CYS A 52 7.97 -2.47 10.86
N LEU A 53 7.90 -1.75 11.98
CA LEU A 53 6.72 -1.63 12.86
C LEU A 53 5.41 -1.35 12.11
N ARG A 54 5.46 -0.59 11.01
CA ARG A 54 4.29 -0.36 10.14
C ARG A 54 3.71 -1.66 9.59
N HIS A 55 4.55 -2.61 9.18
CA HIS A 55 4.13 -3.91 8.65
C HIS A 55 3.52 -4.81 9.74
N TYR A 56 3.94 -4.63 11.00
CA TYR A 56 3.37 -5.30 12.17
C TYR A 56 2.13 -4.61 12.74
N GLY A 57 1.76 -3.45 12.18
CA GLY A 57 0.54 -2.74 12.53
C GLY A 57 0.65 -1.79 13.72
N GLU A 58 1.87 -1.45 14.12
CA GLU A 58 2.14 -0.60 15.28
C GLU A 58 2.16 0.91 14.92
N GLU A 59 2.09 1.28 13.63
CA GLU A 59 2.04 2.67 13.17
C GLU A 59 0.68 3.04 12.55
N ASN A 60 -0.34 3.27 13.38
CA ASN A 60 -1.69 3.72 12.95
C ASN A 60 -2.41 2.83 11.91
N ASN A 61 -1.82 1.66 11.61
CA ASN A 61 -2.38 0.60 10.81
C ASN A 61 -2.80 1.07 9.40
N LEU A 62 -1.87 1.65 8.65
CA LEU A 62 -2.11 2.13 7.27
C LEU A 62 -1.35 1.27 6.26
N THR A 63 -1.63 -0.03 6.20
CA THR A 63 -0.98 -0.96 5.27
C THR A 63 -2.01 -1.67 4.39
N ILE A 64 -1.54 -2.31 3.32
CA ILE A 64 -2.42 -2.98 2.33
C ILE A 64 -3.18 -4.19 2.86
N PHE A 65 -2.95 -4.60 4.11
CA PHE A 65 -3.69 -5.69 4.75
C PHE A 65 -4.30 -5.27 6.09
N ASP A 66 -4.18 -3.99 6.46
CA ASP A 66 -4.88 -3.48 7.63
C ASP A 66 -6.40 -3.41 7.40
N LYS A 67 -7.17 -3.53 8.49
CA LYS A 67 -8.62 -3.38 8.52
C LYS A 67 -9.11 -2.14 7.76
N LYS A 68 -8.51 -0.96 7.99
CA LYS A 68 -8.93 0.30 7.33
C LYS A 68 -8.78 0.22 5.82
N TRP A 69 -7.67 -0.34 5.34
CA TRP A 69 -7.44 -0.54 3.90
C TRP A 69 -8.42 -1.57 3.33
N LEU A 70 -8.60 -2.70 4.01
CA LEU A 70 -9.51 -3.76 3.57
C LEU A 70 -10.95 -3.28 3.50
N ASP A 71 -11.40 -2.50 4.49
CA ASP A 71 -12.74 -1.90 4.52
C ASP A 71 -12.92 -0.87 3.39
N PHE A 72 -11.89 -0.07 3.10
CA PHE A 72 -11.88 0.85 1.94
C PHE A 72 -12.00 0.08 0.62
N ILE A 73 -11.21 -0.97 0.43
CA ILE A 73 -11.22 -1.78 -0.79
C ILE A 73 -12.56 -2.52 -0.98
N LYS A 74 -13.14 -3.05 0.09
CA LYS A 74 -14.48 -3.67 0.05
C LYS A 74 -15.54 -2.70 -0.44
N LYS A 75 -15.43 -1.40 -0.13
CA LYS A 75 -16.33 -0.36 -0.65
C LYS A 75 -16.04 -0.06 -2.13
N GLU A 76 -14.76 0.10 -2.49
CA GLU A 76 -14.34 0.40 -3.87
C GLU A 76 -14.73 -0.68 -4.89
N VAL A 77 -14.74 -1.96 -4.48
CA VAL A 77 -15.04 -3.11 -5.34
C VAL A 77 -16.54 -3.43 -5.44
N LYS A 78 -17.34 -3.04 -4.43
CA LYS A 78 -18.80 -3.25 -4.44
C LYS A 78 -19.57 -2.18 -5.22
N GLY A 79 -18.95 -1.02 -5.51
CA GLY A 79 -19.54 0.10 -6.23
C GLY A 79 -18.89 0.34 -7.57
#